data_AF-A0A8X6VUM7-F1
#
_entry.id   AF-A0A8X6VUM7-F1
#
_cell.length_a   1.000
_cell.length_b   1.000
_cell.length_c   1.000
_cell.angle_alpha   90.00
_cell.angle_beta   90.00
_cell.angle_gamma   90.00
#
_symmetry.space_group_name_H-M   'P 1'
#
loop_
_entity.id
_entity.type
_entity.pdbx_description
1 polymer ?
#
loop_
_entity_poly.entity_id
_entity_poly.type
_entity_poly.pdbx_seq_one_letter_code
_entity_poly.pdbx_strand_id
1 'polypeptide(L)'
;MVTMHGGIKIQNQLCVGIPYAQPPVGNLRWKKPFPLWTNASWCRSKNHFKATSFGSACFQLNPFLKQYEGQEDCLYLNVWTPTMDPEISLQITLLAHDSTFHRLIDGVT
;
A
#
# COMPACT_ATOMS: atom_id res chain seq x y z
N MET A 1 5.56 17.28 -3.74
CA MET A 1 4.58 17.15 -2.64
C MET A 1 3.42 16.33 -3.19
N VAL A 2 3.17 15.13 -2.63
CA VAL A 2 2.05 14.27 -3.06
C VAL A 2 0.90 14.51 -2.08
N THR A 3 -0.22 15.04 -2.56
CA THR A 3 -1.40 15.28 -1.73
C THR A 3 -2.31 14.06 -1.81
N MET A 4 -2.54 13.40 -0.67
CA MET A 4 -3.45 12.25 -0.57
C MET A 4 -4.82 12.69 -0.06
N HIS A 5 -5.88 12.31 -0.77
CA HIS A 5 -7.26 12.52 -0.32
C HIS A 5 -7.85 11.17 0.12
N GLY A 6 -8.00 10.98 1.44
CA GLY A 6 -8.60 9.80 2.06
C GLY A 6 -10.12 9.89 2.20
N GLY A 7 -10.75 8.79 2.64
CA GLY A 7 -12.18 8.75 2.97
C GLY A 7 -12.39 8.84 4.49
N ILE A 8 -13.34 9.66 4.94
CA ILE A 8 -13.67 9.82 6.36
C ILE A 8 -14.62 8.69 6.79
N LYS A 9 -14.23 7.85 7.75
CA LYS A 9 -15.13 6.96 8.50
C LYS A 9 -15.02 7.25 10.01
N ILE A 10 -15.93 8.10 10.49
CA ILE A 10 -16.47 8.38 11.85
C ILE A 10 -15.61 8.21 13.13
N GLN A 11 -14.32 7.84 13.07
CA GLN A 11 -13.37 7.86 14.20
C GLN A 11 -11.90 7.67 13.76
N ASN A 12 -11.65 7.19 12.53
CA ASN A 12 -10.31 7.03 11.96
C ASN A 12 -10.27 7.57 10.53
N GLN A 13 -9.15 8.19 10.17
CA GLN A 13 -8.85 8.56 8.80
C GLN A 13 -8.21 7.35 8.10
N LEU A 14 -8.74 7.00 6.94
CA LEU A 14 -8.37 5.81 6.19
C LEU A 14 -7.87 6.19 4.80
N CYS A 15 -6.61 5.87 4.53
CA CYS A 15 -6.04 5.93 3.18
C CYS A 15 -5.64 4.52 2.75
N VAL A 16 -6.30 4.00 1.72
CA VAL A 16 -6.10 2.62 1.25
C VAL A 16 -5.67 2.58 -0.21
N GLY A 17 -4.95 1.51 -0.56
CA GLY A 17 -4.48 1.26 -1.92
C GLY A 17 -3.38 2.21 -2.38
N ILE A 18 -2.56 2.72 -1.46
CA ILE A 18 -1.46 3.63 -1.81
C ILE A 18 -0.33 2.81 -2.42
N PRO A 19 0.05 3.04 -3.69
CA PRO A 19 1.18 2.35 -4.29
C PRO A 19 2.48 2.81 -3.63
N TYR A 20 3.39 1.87 -3.32
CA TYR A 20 4.70 2.19 -2.74
C TYR A 20 5.89 1.84 -3.67
N ALA A 21 5.67 1.02 -4.69
CA ALA A 21 6.66 0.64 -5.69
C ALA A 21 6.00 0.42 -7.05
N GLN A 22 6.80 0.40 -8.12
CA GLN A 22 6.29 0.07 -9.44
C GLN A 22 5.80 -1.38 -9.51
N PRO A 23 4.75 -1.68 -10.31
CA PRO A 23 4.25 -3.03 -10.48
C PRO A 23 5.39 -4.00 -10.90
N PRO A 24 5.59 -5.12 -10.18
CA PRO A 24 6.71 -6.05 -10.41
C PRO A 24 6.44 -7.01 -11.59
N VAL A 25 5.90 -6.48 -12.69
CA VAL A 25 5.49 -7.24 -13.88
C VAL A 25 6.53 -7.15 -15.01
N GLY A 26 6.48 -8.10 -15.94
CA GLY A 26 7.32 -8.09 -17.14
C GLY A 26 8.82 -8.00 -16.80
N ASN A 27 9.50 -6.99 -17.32
CA ASN A 27 10.94 -6.77 -17.11
C ASN A 27 11.32 -6.43 -15.65
N LEU A 28 10.36 -6.14 -14.79
CA LEU A 28 10.55 -5.90 -13.36
C LEU A 28 10.34 -7.14 -12.50
N ARG A 29 9.85 -8.25 -13.09
CA ARG A 29 9.66 -9.49 -12.37
C ARG A 29 10.99 -10.00 -11.81
N TRP A 30 10.97 -10.51 -10.58
CA TRP A 30 12.14 -11.05 -9.85
C TRP A 30 13.25 -10.03 -9.54
N LYS A 31 12.96 -8.73 -9.66
CA LYS A 31 13.86 -7.66 -9.25
C LYS A 31 13.43 -7.07 -7.91
N LYS A 32 14.35 -6.36 -7.27
CA LYS A 32 14.02 -5.54 -6.09
C LYS A 32 12.93 -4.51 -6.45
N PRO A 33 12.03 -4.15 -5.51
CA PRO A 33 11.00 -3.15 -5.75
C PRO A 33 11.60 -1.86 -6.32
N PHE A 34 11.06 -1.39 -7.43
CA PHE A 34 11.59 -0.21 -8.11
C PHE A 34 10.83 1.04 -7.65
N PRO A 35 11.52 2.15 -7.32
CA PRO A 35 10.85 3.33 -6.80
C PRO A 35 9.88 3.95 -7.80
N LEU A 36 8.71 4.37 -7.33
CA LEU A 36 7.66 4.98 -8.15
C LEU A 36 8.13 6.21 -8.92
N TRP A 37 8.97 7.04 -8.28
CA TRP A 37 9.42 8.33 -8.83
C TRP A 37 10.28 8.23 -10.09
N THR A 38 10.83 7.04 -10.38
CA THR A 38 11.67 6.80 -11.56
C THR A 38 10.85 6.61 -12.85
N ASN A 39 9.53 6.43 -12.76
CA ASN A 39 8.65 6.37 -13.93
C ASN A 39 7.95 7.72 -14.14
N ALA A 40 8.50 8.54 -15.03
CA ALA A 40 8.01 9.89 -15.30
C ALA A 40 6.55 9.93 -15.79
N SER A 41 6.07 8.88 -16.46
CA SER A 41 4.67 8.76 -16.89
C SER A 41 3.75 8.49 -15.70
N TRP A 42 4.22 7.67 -14.76
CA TRP A 42 3.52 7.40 -13.50
C TRP A 42 3.45 8.65 -12.62
N CYS A 43 4.57 9.37 -12.43
CA CYS A 43 4.62 10.61 -11.66
C CYS A 43 3.68 11.68 -12.21
N ARG A 44 3.72 11.93 -13.53
CA ARG A 44 2.90 12.98 -14.16
C ARG A 44 1.40 12.69 -14.08
N SER A 45 0.99 11.43 -14.16
CA SER A 45 -0.42 11.03 -14.09
C SER A 45 -0.98 10.99 -12.66
N LYS A 46 -0.13 10.96 -11.63
CA LYS A 46 -0.53 10.60 -10.25
C LYS A 46 -0.12 11.64 -9.19
N ASN A 47 0.14 12.90 -9.59
CA ASN A 47 0.43 13.99 -8.63
C ASN A 47 -0.58 14.06 -7.48
N HIS A 48 -1.85 13.72 -7.76
CA HIS A 48 -2.88 13.44 -6.75
C HIS A 48 -3.37 12.00 -6.92
N PHE A 49 -3.32 11.21 -5.84
CA PHE A 49 -3.84 9.85 -5.81
C PHE A 49 -5.01 9.77 -4.83
N LYS A 50 -6.13 9.21 -5.29
CA LYS A 50 -7.33 9.01 -4.46
C LYS A 50 -7.21 7.67 -3.74
N ALA A 51 -6.90 7.73 -2.44
CA ALA A 51 -6.64 6.55 -1.61
C ALA A 51 -7.92 6.06 -0.90
N THR A 52 -8.98 5.79 -1.67
CA THR A 52 -10.31 5.43 -1.13
C THR A 52 -10.72 3.99 -1.38
N SER A 53 -9.90 3.21 -2.08
CA SER A 53 -10.17 1.82 -2.43
C SER A 53 -8.91 0.98 -2.26
N PHE A 54 -9.07 -0.25 -1.77
CA PHE A 54 -7.94 -1.16 -1.62
C PHE A 54 -7.33 -1.51 -2.98
N GLY A 55 -6.00 -1.67 -2.99
CA GLY A 55 -5.29 -2.27 -4.12
C GLY A 55 -5.53 -3.77 -4.20
N SER A 56 -5.10 -4.38 -5.30
CA SER A 56 -5.13 -5.82 -5.51
C SER A 56 -4.25 -6.57 -4.50
N ALA A 57 -4.73 -7.72 -4.04
CA ALA A 57 -3.90 -8.68 -3.32
C ALA A 57 -2.85 -9.29 -4.25
N CYS A 58 -1.67 -9.62 -3.69
CA CYS A 58 -0.65 -10.33 -4.45
C CYS A 58 -1.11 -11.73 -4.83
N PHE A 59 -0.66 -12.17 -6.00
CA PHE A 59 -0.92 -13.51 -6.52
C PHE A 59 -0.50 -14.59 -5.52
N GLN A 60 -1.46 -15.34 -4.99
CA GLN A 60 -1.25 -16.36 -3.95
C GLN A 60 -2.32 -17.45 -4.02
N LEU A 61 -2.05 -18.60 -3.41
CA LEU A 61 -3.04 -19.67 -3.27
C LEU A 61 -4.03 -19.32 -2.15
N ASN A 62 -5.31 -19.19 -2.49
CA ASN A 62 -6.37 -19.06 -1.49
C ASN A 62 -6.55 -20.43 -0.79
N PRO A 63 -6.29 -20.52 0.54
CA PRO A 63 -6.30 -21.81 1.23
C PRO A 63 -7.70 -22.40 1.41
N PHE A 64 -8.74 -21.56 1.37
CA PHE A 64 -10.15 -21.95 1.52
C PHE A 64 -10.75 -22.41 0.19
N LEU A 65 -10.49 -21.66 -0.89
CA LEU A 65 -11.01 -21.96 -2.22
C LEU A 65 -10.14 -22.94 -3.01
N LYS A 66 -8.91 -23.21 -2.54
CA LYS A 66 -7.91 -24.05 -3.21
C LYS A 66 -7.61 -23.61 -4.65
N GLN A 67 -7.63 -22.30 -4.88
CA GLN A 67 -7.39 -21.67 -6.19
C GLN A 67 -6.43 -20.51 -6.06
N TYR A 68 -5.65 -20.25 -7.12
CA TYR A 68 -4.78 -19.09 -7.18
C TYR A 68 -5.58 -17.84 -7.51
N GLU A 69 -5.39 -16.79 -6.72
CA GLU A 69 -6.10 -15.52 -6.84
C GLU A 69 -5.12 -14.35 -6.66
N GLY A 70 -5.54 -13.15 -7.06
CA GLY A 70 -4.76 -11.92 -6.94
C GLY A 70 -4.12 -11.46 -8.25
N GLN A 71 -3.28 -10.43 -8.17
CA GLN A 71 -2.58 -9.84 -9.31
C GLN A 71 -1.08 -9.66 -8.99
N GLU A 72 -0.24 -9.58 -10.03
CA GLU A 72 1.18 -9.27 -9.86
C GLU A 72 1.40 -7.78 -9.54
N ASP A 73 0.57 -6.89 -10.10
CA ASP A 73 0.48 -5.51 -9.64
C ASP A 73 -0.24 -5.49 -8.29
N CYS A 74 0.51 -5.57 -7.20
CA CYS A 74 -0.03 -5.68 -5.84
C CYS A 74 0.76 -4.91 -4.77
N LEU A 75 1.75 -4.09 -5.17
CA LEU A 75 2.64 -3.37 -4.24
C LEU A 75 1.98 -2.10 -3.70
N TYR A 76 0.92 -2.31 -2.91
CA TYR A 76 0.11 -1.28 -2.26
C TYR A 76 0.22 -1.39 -0.74
N LEU A 77 0.11 -0.26 -0.06
CA LEU A 77 -0.01 -0.15 1.39
C LEU A 77 -1.28 0.60 1.77
N ASN A 78 -1.63 0.51 3.04
CA ASN A 78 -2.78 1.17 3.64
C ASN A 78 -2.32 1.87 4.92
N VAL A 79 -2.90 3.04 5.20
CA VAL A 79 -2.60 3.85 6.38
C VAL A 79 -3.91 4.09 7.13
N TRP A 80 -3.89 3.74 8.41
CA TRP A 80 -4.93 4.07 9.38
C TRP A 80 -4.34 5.05 10.38
N THR A 81 -4.97 6.21 10.54
CA THR A 81 -4.52 7.22 11.50
C THR A 81 -5.70 7.82 12.26
N PRO A 82 -5.58 8.10 13.57
CA PRO A 82 -6.61 8.79 14.32
C PRO A 82 -6.77 10.27 13.89
N THR A 83 -5.75 10.88 13.29
CA THR A 83 -5.76 12.28 12.87
C THR A 83 -4.92 12.52 11.60
N MET A 84 -5.28 13.56 10.86
CA MET A 84 -4.54 14.05 9.68
C MET A 84 -3.79 15.36 9.97
N ASP A 85 -3.77 15.79 11.23
CA ASP A 85 -3.06 16.98 11.66
C ASP A 85 -1.54 16.76 11.54
N PRO A 86 -0.84 17.51 10.66
CA PRO A 86 0.60 17.33 10.46
C PRO A 86 1.44 17.77 11.66
N GLU A 87 0.88 18.56 12.59
CA GLU A 87 1.58 19.00 13.81
C GLU A 87 1.59 17.93 14.91
N ILE A 88 0.81 16.85 14.73
CA ILE A 88 0.71 15.76 15.71
C ILE A 88 1.66 14.63 15.31
N SER A 89 2.69 14.39 16.13
CA SER A 89 3.55 13.21 15.99
C SER A 89 2.88 11.98 16.59
N LEU A 90 2.79 10.91 15.80
CA LEU A 90 2.21 9.63 16.21
C LEU A 90 3.27 8.52 16.16
N GLN A 91 3.13 7.52 17.02
CA GLN A 91 3.89 6.28 16.90
C GLN A 91 3.39 5.48 15.68
N ILE A 92 4.32 4.85 14.96
CA ILE A 92 4.01 4.07 13.75
C ILE A 92 4.17 2.59 14.07
N THR A 93 3.15 1.80 13.75
CA THR A 93 3.22 0.34 13.75
C THR A 93 3.14 -0.15 12.30
N LEU A 94 4.11 -0.95 11.86
CA LEU A 94 4.10 -1.55 10.53
C LEU A 94 3.56 -2.98 10.60
N LEU A 95 2.45 -3.21 9.89
CA LEU A 95 1.83 -4.52 9.79
C LEU A 95 2.24 -5.18 8.47
N ALA A 96 2.89 -6.35 8.57
CA ALA A 96 3.18 -7.19 7.42
C ALA A 96 2.34 -8.48 7.51
N HIS A 97 1.47 -8.69 6.54
CA HIS A 97 0.76 -9.96 6.39
C HIS A 97 1.73 -10.98 5.79
N ASP A 98 1.95 -12.10 6.46
CA ASP A 98 2.63 -13.26 5.89
C ASP A 98 1.62 -14.40 5.69
N SER A 99 1.97 -15.37 4.84
CA SER A 99 1.10 -16.50 4.47
C SER A 99 0.85 -17.51 5.60
N THR A 100 1.36 -17.23 6.80
CA THR A 100 1.33 -18.10 7.98
C THR A 100 0.88 -17.36 9.24
N PHE A 101 1.07 -16.03 9.37
CA PHE A 101 0.70 -15.14 10.49
C PHE A 101 0.72 -13.63 10.10
N HIS A 102 0.07 -12.78 10.92
CA HIS A 102 0.31 -11.33 10.90
C HIS A 102 1.57 -11.04 11.73
N ARG A 103 2.64 -10.54 11.11
CA ARG A 103 3.83 -10.12 11.85
C ARG A 103 3.71 -8.63 12.18
N LEU A 104 3.65 -8.29 13.47
CA LEU A 104 3.91 -6.95 13.94
C LEU A 104 5.40 -6.66 13.70
N ILE A 105 5.70 -5.76 12.78
CA ILE A 105 7.02 -5.13 12.73
C ILE A 105 6.88 -3.87 13.57
N ASP A 106 7.12 -4.01 14.87
CA ASP A 106 7.26 -2.87 15.76
C ASP A 106 8.55 -2.15 15.36
N GLY A 107 8.40 -1.00 14.71
CA GLY A 107 9.50 -0.31 14.04
C GLY A 107 9.53 1.17 14.35
N VAL A 108 10.56 1.54 15.11
CA VAL A 108 11.33 2.80 15.06
C VAL A 108 10.65 4.05 15.64
N THR A 109 11.15 4.49 16.81
CA THR A 109 11.15 5.89 17.27
C THR A 109 12.04 6.76 16.40
#